data_AF-A0A259LNQ9-F1
#
_entry.id   AF-A0A259LNQ9-F1
#
_cell.length_a   1.000
_cell.length_b   1.000
_cell.length_c   1.000
_cell.angle_alpha   90.00
_cell.angle_beta   90.00
_cell.angle_gamma   90.00
#
_symmetry.space_group_name_H-M   'P 1'
#
loop_
_entity.id
_entity.type
_entity.pdbx_description
1 polymer ?
#
loop_
_entity_poly.entity_id
_entity_poly.type
_entity_poly.pdbx_seq_one_letter_code
_entity_poly.pdbx_strand_id
1 'polypeptide(L)'
;PHATIALRKEAEALESEAPDTVRFTRAIKDAVPYEDRLAVIEALWQVALADGARDGAEDALVRMVSSMLGISDQDSALARQRVQGGA
;
A
#
# COMPACT_ATOMS: atom_id res chain seq x y z
N PRO A 1 36.25 -2.52 17.83
CA PRO A 1 36.01 -1.06 17.75
C PRO A 1 35.84 -0.52 16.33
N HIS A 2 36.75 -0.83 15.39
CA HIS A 2 36.69 -0.32 14.01
C HIS A 2 35.51 -0.85 13.18
N ALA A 3 35.15 -2.13 13.35
CA ALA A 3 34.00 -2.74 12.68
C ALA A 3 32.67 -2.06 13.04
N THR A 4 32.51 -1.61 14.29
CA THR A 4 31.30 -0.90 14.74
C THR A 4 31.16 0.47 14.09
N ILE A 5 32.27 1.16 13.86
CA ILE A 5 32.27 2.48 13.20
C ILE A 5 31.96 2.33 11.70
N ALA A 6 32.49 1.28 11.07
CA ALA A 6 32.22 0.96 9.68
C ALA A 6 30.74 0.63 9.46
N LEU A 7 30.19 -0.29 10.27
CA LEU A 7 28.77 -0.68 10.20
C LEU A 7 27.83 0.49 10.46
N ARG A 8 28.16 1.38 11.41
CA ARG A 8 27.36 2.58 11.68
C ARG A 8 27.37 3.54 10.49
N LYS A 9 28.53 3.78 9.88
CA LYS A 9 28.63 4.63 8.68
C LYS A 9 27.85 4.07 7.50
N GLU A 10 27.88 2.75 7.33
CA GLU A 10 27.13 2.06 6.28
C GLU A 10 25.61 2.23 6.49
N ALA A 11 25.14 2.10 7.74
CA ALA A 11 23.75 2.34 8.09
C ALA A 11 23.32 3.80 7.90
N GLU A 12 24.14 4.77 8.31
CA GLU A 12 23.89 6.21 8.13
C GLU A 12 23.83 6.61 6.64
N ALA A 13 24.68 6.00 5.79
CA ALA A 13 24.63 6.20 4.34
C ALA A 13 23.37 5.59 3.72
N LEU A 14 22.99 4.38 4.16
CA LEU A 14 21.77 3.72 3.69
C LEU A 14 20.50 4.50 4.10
N GLU A 15 20.48 5.07 5.30
CA GLU A 15 19.42 5.96 5.79
C GLU A 15 19.37 7.26 4.98
N SER A 16 20.52 7.90 4.72
CA SER A 16 20.64 9.09 3.88
C SER A 16 20.16 8.85 2.44
N GLU A 17 20.29 7.63 1.93
CA GLU A 17 19.85 7.21 0.61
C GLU A 17 18.46 6.56 0.61
N ALA A 18 17.85 6.40 1.79
CA ALA A 18 16.50 5.88 1.94
C ALA A 18 15.53 6.97 1.46
N PRO A 19 14.87 6.80 0.31
CA PRO A 19 13.97 7.79 -0.20
C PRO A 19 12.66 7.62 0.54
N ASP A 20 11.99 8.74 0.71
CA ASP A 20 10.63 8.89 1.20
C ASP A 20 9.68 7.76 0.72
N THR A 21 8.57 7.55 1.42
CA THR A 21 7.50 6.52 1.25
C THR A 21 7.16 6.11 -0.21
N VAL A 22 7.55 6.91 -1.19
CA VAL A 22 7.65 6.67 -2.64
C VAL A 22 8.55 5.47 -3.07
N ARG A 23 9.69 5.16 -2.42
CA ARG A 23 10.54 4.01 -2.85
C ARG A 23 9.94 2.66 -2.47
N PHE A 24 9.38 2.57 -1.25
CA PHE A 24 8.69 1.36 -0.77
C PHE A 24 7.49 1.01 -1.67
N THR A 25 6.76 2.04 -2.08
CA THR A 25 5.61 1.88 -2.98
C THR A 25 6.03 1.62 -4.42
N ARG A 26 7.17 2.15 -4.87
CA ARG A 26 7.74 1.85 -6.19
C ARG A 26 8.19 0.40 -6.33
N ALA A 27 8.84 -0.19 -5.31
CA ALA A 27 9.23 -1.60 -5.36
C ALA A 27 8.02 -2.53 -5.57
N ILE A 28 6.88 -2.25 -4.94
CA ILE A 28 5.64 -3.01 -5.14
C ILE A 28 5.05 -2.72 -6.53
N LYS A 29 5.06 -1.47 -6.99
CA LYS A 29 4.57 -1.08 -8.33
C LYS A 29 5.39 -1.72 -9.46
N ASP A 30 6.69 -1.89 -9.25
CA ASP A 30 7.61 -2.44 -10.26
C ASP A 30 7.57 -3.97 -10.27
N ALA A 31 7.32 -4.61 -9.12
CA ALA A 31 7.33 -6.07 -8.97
C ALA A 31 5.96 -6.75 -9.21
N VAL A 32 4.86 -6.03 -9.03
CA VAL A 32 3.50 -6.57 -9.09
C VAL A 32 2.74 -5.91 -10.24
N PRO A 33 2.12 -6.64 -11.19
CA PRO A 33 1.27 -6.07 -12.24
C PRO A 33 0.11 -5.21 -11.71
N TYR A 34 -0.43 -4.32 -12.53
CA TYR A 34 -1.51 -3.41 -12.11
C TYR A 34 -2.77 -4.18 -11.69
N GLU A 35 -3.14 -5.18 -12.48
CA GLU A 35 -4.30 -6.05 -12.24
C GLU A 35 -4.21 -6.76 -10.89
N ASP A 36 -3.03 -7.26 -10.53
CA ASP A 36 -2.81 -7.96 -9.27
C ASP A 36 -2.88 -7.00 -8.07
N ARG A 37 -2.38 -5.77 -8.24
CA ARG A 37 -2.54 -4.72 -7.22
C ARG A 37 -4.01 -4.34 -7.03
N LEU A 38 -4.80 -4.30 -8.09
CA LEU A 38 -6.24 -4.03 -8.00
C LEU A 38 -6.98 -5.15 -7.25
N ALA A 39 -6.62 -6.42 -7.50
CA ALA A 39 -7.17 -7.55 -6.76
C ALA A 39 -6.87 -7.48 -5.26
N VAL A 40 -5.69 -6.99 -4.87
CA VAL A 40 -5.36 -6.73 -3.46
C VAL A 40 -6.27 -5.65 -2.86
N ILE A 41 -6.55 -4.56 -3.60
CA ILE A 41 -7.48 -3.52 -3.14
C ILE A 41 -8.91 -4.07 -3.01
N GLU A 42 -9.37 -4.92 -3.93
CA GLU A 42 -10.65 -5.61 -3.81
C GLU A 42 -10.73 -6.49 -2.56
N ALA A 43 -9.67 -7.26 -2.26
CA ALA A 43 -9.59 -8.07 -1.06
C ALA A 43 -9.61 -7.23 0.23
N LEU A 44 -8.94 -6.07 0.24
CA LEU A 44 -9.01 -5.13 1.36
C LEU A 44 -10.42 -4.61 1.58
N TRP A 45 -11.16 -4.30 0.51
CA TRP A 45 -12.57 -3.90 0.61
C TRP A 45 -13.48 -5.03 1.11
N GLN A 46 -13.21 -6.29 0.77
CA GLN A 46 -13.95 -7.43 1.32
C GLN A 46 -13.79 -7.54 2.83
N VAL A 47 -12.58 -7.29 3.34
CA VAL A 47 -12.30 -7.32 4.78
C VAL A 47 -12.94 -6.11 5.48
N ALA A 48 -12.74 -4.91 4.95
CA ALA A 48 -13.28 -3.67 5.52
C ALA A 48 -14.82 -3.61 5.54
N LEU A 49 -15.48 -4.36 4.66
CA LEU A 49 -16.95 -4.42 4.60
C LEU A 49 -17.52 -5.71 5.20
N ALA A 50 -16.69 -6.56 5.81
CA ALA A 50 -17.10 -7.88 6.30
C ALA A 50 -18.14 -7.80 7.43
N ASP A 51 -18.17 -6.69 8.18
CA ASP A 51 -19.15 -6.42 9.23
C ASP A 51 -20.43 -5.73 8.70
N GLY A 52 -20.50 -5.43 7.40
CA GLY A 52 -21.61 -4.76 6.73
C GLY A 52 -21.73 -3.27 7.05
N ALA A 53 -20.84 -2.72 7.86
CA ALA A 53 -20.76 -1.31 8.15
C ALA A 53 -19.68 -0.64 7.30
N ARG A 54 -19.70 0.68 7.33
CA ARG A 54 -18.66 1.50 6.72
C ARG A 54 -18.05 2.37 7.81
N ASP A 55 -16.84 2.04 8.23
CA ASP A 55 -16.06 2.87 9.13
C ASP A 55 -15.21 3.87 8.32
N GLY A 56 -15.22 5.13 8.76
CA GLY A 56 -14.39 6.17 8.16
C GLY A 56 -12.89 5.91 8.33
N ALA A 57 -12.48 5.22 9.40
CA ALA A 57 -11.09 4.84 9.61
C ALA A 57 -10.62 3.79 8.60
N GLU A 58 -11.45 2.78 8.32
CA GLU A 58 -11.16 1.73 7.34
C GLU A 58 -11.15 2.28 5.91
N ASP A 59 -12.10 3.16 5.58
CA ASP A 59 -12.12 3.89 4.32
C ASP A 59 -10.83 4.69 4.09
N ALA A 60 -10.35 5.40 5.12
CA ALA A 60 -9.12 6.17 5.05
C ALA A 60 -7.89 5.27 4.89
N LEU A 61 -7.87 4.12 5.58
CA LEU A 61 -6.81 3.11 5.45
C LEU A 61 -6.75 2.56 4.03
N VAL A 62 -7.86 2.12 3.47
CA VAL A 62 -7.89 1.55 2.10
C VAL A 62 -7.51 2.60 1.05
N ARG A 63 -7.92 3.87 1.21
CA ARG A 63 -7.47 4.97 0.34
C ARG A 63 -5.97 5.21 0.41
N MET A 64 -5.41 5.23 1.62
CA MET A 64 -3.97 5.39 1.81
C MET A 64 -3.19 4.26 1.13
N VAL A 65 -3.61 3.00 1.35
CA VAL A 65 -2.99 1.83 0.73
C VAL A 65 -3.16 1.83 -0.79
N SER A 66 -4.31 2.24 -1.31
CA SER A 66 -4.56 2.36 -2.76
C SER A 66 -3.59 3.34 -3.43
N SER A 67 -3.40 4.54 -2.85
CA SER A 67 -2.46 5.53 -3.40
C SER A 67 -1.02 5.03 -3.36
N MET A 68 -0.67 4.33 -2.27
CA MET A 68 0.61 3.66 -2.11
C MET A 68 0.82 2.58 -3.17
N LEU A 69 -0.16 1.75 -3.49
CA LEU A 69 -0.07 0.75 -4.57
C LEU A 69 -0.22 1.35 -5.98
N GLY A 70 -0.45 2.66 -6.09
CA GLY A 70 -0.60 3.34 -7.38
C GLY A 70 -1.90 3.00 -8.08
N ILE A 71 -2.91 2.60 -7.30
CA ILE A 71 -4.29 2.45 -7.74
C ILE A 71 -4.97 3.81 -7.60
N SER A 72 -5.71 4.21 -8.64
CA SER A 72 -6.44 5.48 -8.62
C SER A 72 -7.61 5.42 -7.63
N ASP A 73 -8.00 6.58 -7.08
CA ASP A 73 -9.20 6.66 -6.23
C ASP A 73 -10.46 6.16 -6.95
N GLN A 74 -10.52 6.37 -8.27
CA GLN A 74 -11.61 5.89 -9.12
C GLN A 74 -11.63 4.36 -9.17
N ASP A 75 -10.50 3.71 -9.42
CA ASP A 75 -10.42 2.25 -9.50
C ASP A 75 -10.66 1.61 -8.12
N SER A 76 -10.18 2.21 -7.05
CA SER A 76 -10.48 1.77 -5.68
C SER A 76 -11.98 1.89 -5.37
N ALA A 77 -12.63 2.96 -5.84
CA ALA A 77 -14.08 3.12 -5.69
C ALA A 77 -14.89 2.09 -6.52
N LEU A 78 -14.42 1.76 -7.73
CA LEU A 78 -15.01 0.71 -8.56
C LEU A 78 -14.82 -0.68 -7.95
N ALA A 79 -13.63 -0.98 -7.43
CA ALA A 79 -13.34 -2.21 -6.68
C ALA A 79 -14.32 -2.38 -5.51
N ARG A 80 -14.54 -1.32 -4.72
CA ARG A 80 -15.54 -1.33 -3.65
C ARG A 80 -16.95 -1.59 -4.16
N GLN A 81 -17.37 -0.92 -5.24
CA GLN A 81 -18.70 -1.14 -5.82
C GLN A 81 -18.90 -2.58 -6.28
N ARG A 82 -17.87 -3.24 -6.81
CA ARG A 82 -17.92 -4.67 -7.17
C ARG A 82 -18.10 -5.55 -5.94
N VAL A 83 -17.38 -5.28 -4.85
CA VAL A 83 -17.54 -6.02 -3.59
C VAL A 83 -18.95 -5.85 -3.00
N GLN A 84 -19.51 -4.64 -3.07
CA GLN A 84 -20.86 -4.35 -2.55
C GLN A 84 -21.99 -4.86 -3.46
N GLY A 85 -21.78 -4.87 -4.78
CA GLY A 85 -22.76 -5.32 -5.78
C GLY A 85 -22.65 -6.80 -6.14
N GLY A 86 -21.63 -7.51 -5.65
CA GLY A 86 -21.42 -8.95 -5.81
C GLY A 86 -22.00 -9.81 -4.68
N ALA A 87 -22.82 -9.22 -3.80
CA ALA A 87 -23.56 -9.90 -2.74
C ALA A 87 -24.97 -10.33 -3.21
#